data_AF-A0A7X8R050-F1
#
_entry.id   AF-A0A7X8R050-F1
#
_cell.length_a   1.000
_cell.length_b   1.000
_cell.length_c   1.000
_cell.angle_alpha   90.00
_cell.angle_beta   90.00
_cell.angle_gamma   90.00
#
_symmetry.space_group_name_H-M   'P 1'
#
loop_
_entity.id
_entity.type
_entity.pdbx_description
1 polymer ?
#
loop_
_entity_poly.entity_id
_entity_poly.type
_entity_poly.pdbx_seq_one_letter_code
_entity_poly.pdbx_strand_id
1 'polypeptide(L)'
;MQAGFARKYAIMEELDGGFGAGSTPEAFVRLDCWEGRIQASIHVKGLKQGPFKYVLYLIFARNDTLIPIMAGDVNIAYGSMQSGLEIEAETLRNNYIKPDSIRFAALTAESQNKKWIPLFASFEKSHKWDESIRQSILMSTGKEEKTEIIPEPEISYVGKTADLTEIQPEMKEETVVVSSKQEQAPDKDTPPGTINYSSRLYPESDFSGSYNDVKKTNRRDSSAKCDISKLEGLLSNNFEVHFPFKRSSRGYSWYRVSDLAKLSNIMYMSGINVPLFANPKILVGLFKYKHILAGLYRGDNGSRYYVIGVPARDEKDNKPFDNACRWVPAQDNSIRDMGGYWLVYVSLKSGEIVV
;
A
#
# COMPACT_ATOMS: atom_id res chain seq x y z
N MET A 1 -3.06 -31.60 -5.39
CA MET A 1 -3.88 -30.57 -4.72
C MET A 1 -3.82 -29.32 -5.56
N GLN A 2 -4.96 -28.66 -5.79
CA GLN A 2 -5.05 -27.43 -6.60
C GLN A 2 -4.60 -26.25 -5.74
N ALA A 3 -3.70 -25.40 -6.24
CA ALA A 3 -3.22 -24.23 -5.50
C ALA A 3 -4.34 -23.18 -5.42
N GLY A 4 -5.01 -23.10 -4.28
CA GLY A 4 -6.10 -22.15 -4.06
C GLY A 4 -5.57 -20.71 -4.10
N PHE A 5 -6.20 -19.87 -4.93
CA PHE A 5 -6.09 -18.43 -4.80
C PHE A 5 -7.01 -17.98 -3.66
N ALA A 6 -6.46 -17.29 -2.67
CA ALA A 6 -7.20 -16.76 -1.53
C ALA A 6 -6.97 -15.26 -1.41
N ARG A 7 -8.02 -14.50 -1.07
CA ARG A 7 -7.93 -13.05 -0.87
C ARG A 7 -8.51 -12.65 0.48
N LYS A 8 -7.71 -11.95 1.29
CA LYS A 8 -8.14 -11.36 2.57
C LYS A 8 -8.14 -9.83 2.46
N TYR A 9 -9.00 -9.19 3.22
CA TYR A 9 -9.10 -7.73 3.33
C TYR A 9 -9.29 -7.34 4.79
N ALA A 10 -8.70 -6.23 5.23
CA ALA A 10 -9.03 -5.61 6.50
C ALA A 10 -8.87 -4.09 6.46
N ILE A 11 -9.70 -3.39 7.23
CA ILE A 11 -9.51 -1.98 7.58
C ILE A 11 -8.65 -1.96 8.85
N MET A 12 -7.73 -1.00 8.95
CA MET A 12 -6.84 -0.84 10.11
C MET A 12 -7.38 0.27 11.02
N GLU A 13 -7.47 -0.02 12.31
CA GLU A 13 -7.94 0.87 13.38
C GLU A 13 -6.73 1.58 14.03
N GLU A 14 -6.92 2.81 14.54
CA GLU A 14 -5.87 3.54 15.29
C GLU A 14 -5.62 2.88 16.65
N LEU A 15 -4.35 2.65 16.98
CA LEU A 15 -3.92 1.96 18.20
C LEU A 15 -2.94 2.84 18.99
N ASP A 16 -1.74 3.09 18.48
CA ASP A 16 -0.82 4.08 19.05
C ASP A 16 -1.16 5.48 18.50
N GLY A 17 -1.82 6.30 19.32
CA GLY A 17 -2.29 7.62 18.92
C GLY A 17 -1.18 8.65 18.65
N GLY A 18 -1.54 9.72 17.97
CA GLY A 18 -0.67 10.88 17.75
C GLY A 18 0.22 10.78 16.51
N PHE A 19 0.02 9.77 15.65
CA PHE A 19 0.64 9.67 14.33
C PHE A 19 -0.19 10.30 13.21
N GLY A 20 -1.37 10.83 13.52
CA GLY A 20 -2.23 11.59 12.60
C GLY A 20 -1.62 12.89 12.07
N ALA A 21 -1.95 13.22 10.81
CA ALA A 21 -1.56 14.43 10.09
C ALA A 21 -2.77 15.37 9.96
N GLY A 22 -3.18 15.97 11.08
CA GLY A 22 -4.38 16.83 11.14
C GLY A 22 -5.71 16.11 10.96
N SER A 23 -5.69 14.78 10.88
CA SER A 23 -6.85 13.89 10.78
C SER A 23 -6.48 12.54 11.40
N THR A 24 -7.49 11.76 11.83
CA THR A 24 -7.31 10.36 12.26
C THR A 24 -6.64 9.56 11.13
N PRO A 25 -5.58 8.79 11.42
CA PRO A 25 -4.95 7.95 10.43
C PRO A 25 -5.87 6.78 10.06
N GLU A 26 -5.93 6.46 8.77
CA GLU A 26 -6.74 5.40 8.21
C GLU A 26 -5.86 4.52 7.32
N ALA A 27 -6.01 3.20 7.38
CA ALA A 27 -5.42 2.32 6.39
C ALA A 27 -6.32 1.13 6.03
N PHE A 28 -6.07 0.57 4.86
CA PHE A 28 -6.74 -0.60 4.33
C PHE A 28 -5.71 -1.54 3.71
N VAL A 29 -5.74 -2.81 4.11
CA VAL A 29 -4.83 -3.85 3.62
C VAL A 29 -5.60 -4.91 2.85
N ARG A 30 -5.14 -5.19 1.63
CA ARG A 30 -5.55 -6.35 0.81
C ARG A 30 -4.39 -7.32 0.75
N LEU A 31 -4.66 -8.60 1.00
CA LEU A 31 -3.72 -9.70 0.80
C LEU A 31 -4.23 -10.57 -0.34
N ASP A 32 -3.41 -10.72 -1.38
CA ASP A 32 -3.59 -11.71 -2.43
C ASP A 32 -2.62 -12.88 -2.16
N CYS A 33 -3.15 -14.10 -1.99
CA CYS A 33 -2.37 -15.29 -1.63
C CYS A 33 -2.49 -16.36 -2.72
N TRP A 34 -1.37 -16.87 -3.21
CA TRP A 34 -1.31 -17.95 -4.22
C TRP A 34 0.00 -18.73 -4.12
N GLU A 35 -0.01 -20.02 -4.43
CA GLU A 35 1.19 -20.89 -4.50
C GLU A 35 2.15 -20.82 -3.28
N GLY A 36 1.62 -20.47 -2.10
CA GLY A 36 2.41 -20.27 -0.87
C GLY A 36 3.03 -18.88 -0.71
N ARG A 37 2.85 -17.97 -1.67
CA ARG A 37 3.23 -16.55 -1.61
C ARG A 37 2.08 -15.69 -1.06
N ILE A 38 2.42 -14.50 -0.57
CA ILE A 38 1.46 -13.44 -0.21
C ILE A 38 1.94 -12.13 -0.81
N GLN A 39 1.09 -11.45 -1.57
CA GLN A 39 1.28 -10.05 -1.94
C GLN A 39 0.33 -9.18 -1.14
N ALA A 40 0.90 -8.33 -0.28
CA ALA A 40 0.18 -7.26 0.37
C ALA A 40 0.10 -6.02 -0.53
N SER A 41 -1.07 -5.39 -0.52
CA SER A 41 -1.29 -4.02 -0.99
C SER A 41 -1.90 -3.23 0.15
N ILE A 42 -1.30 -2.10 0.50
CA ILE A 42 -1.76 -1.22 1.59
C ILE A 42 -2.07 0.16 1.04
N HIS A 43 -3.25 0.68 1.38
CA HIS A 43 -3.60 2.07 1.19
C HIS A 43 -3.55 2.77 2.56
N VAL A 44 -2.90 3.92 2.61
CA VAL A 44 -2.68 4.68 3.85
C VAL A 44 -3.08 6.13 3.64
N LYS A 45 -3.81 6.70 4.60
CA LYS A 45 -4.27 8.09 4.62
C LYS A 45 -4.09 8.66 6.03
N GLY A 46 -3.86 9.97 6.13
CA GLY A 46 -3.81 10.67 7.42
C GLY A 46 -2.59 10.39 8.31
N LEU A 47 -1.61 9.56 7.93
CA LEU A 47 -0.37 9.39 8.70
C LEU A 47 0.64 10.52 8.45
N LYS A 48 1.30 10.98 9.52
CA LYS A 48 2.30 12.05 9.49
C LYS A 48 3.69 11.53 9.12
N GLN A 49 4.46 12.36 8.43
CA GLN A 49 5.90 12.17 8.25
C GLN A 49 6.66 12.57 9.52
N GLY A 50 7.83 11.97 9.76
CA GLY A 50 8.62 12.18 10.97
C GLY A 50 9.94 11.40 10.96
N PRO A 51 10.70 11.39 12.06
CA PRO A 51 12.00 10.71 12.20
C PRO A 51 11.86 9.20 12.43
N PHE A 52 10.94 8.57 11.69
CA PHE A 52 10.61 7.15 11.74
C PHE A 52 10.21 6.67 10.35
N LYS A 53 10.56 5.41 10.02
CA LYS A 53 10.02 4.70 8.86
C LYS A 53 8.71 4.01 9.24
N TYR A 54 7.79 3.82 8.31
CA TYR A 54 6.65 2.93 8.52
C TYR A 54 6.95 1.56 7.93
N VAL A 55 6.48 0.47 8.56
CA VAL A 55 6.73 -0.90 8.11
C VAL A 55 5.49 -1.75 8.29
N LEU A 56 5.12 -2.53 7.28
CA LEU A 56 4.01 -3.47 7.36
C LEU A 56 4.51 -4.82 7.88
N TYR A 57 3.89 -5.32 8.95
CA TYR A 57 4.03 -6.67 9.46
C TYR A 57 2.74 -7.46 9.26
N LEU A 58 2.86 -8.70 8.79
CA LEU A 58 1.76 -9.68 8.79
C LEU A 58 2.02 -10.70 9.90
N ILE A 59 1.01 -10.99 10.70
CA ILE A 59 1.16 -11.80 11.92
C ILE A 59 0.39 -13.11 11.76
N PHE A 60 1.13 -14.21 11.87
CA PHE A 60 0.67 -15.57 11.63
C PHE A 60 0.50 -16.30 12.96
N ALA A 61 -0.57 -17.07 13.10
CA ALA A 61 -0.68 -18.05 14.17
C ALA A 61 0.03 -19.37 13.76
N ARG A 62 0.80 -19.94 14.68
CA ARG A 62 1.41 -21.27 14.56
C ARG A 62 1.55 -21.90 15.95
N ASN A 63 0.77 -22.95 16.24
CA ASN A 63 0.76 -23.66 17.53
C ASN A 63 0.65 -22.67 18.71
N ASP A 64 -0.42 -21.88 18.69
CA ASP A 64 -0.77 -20.82 19.64
C ASP A 64 0.30 -19.71 19.86
N THR A 65 1.38 -19.75 19.09
CA THR A 65 2.40 -18.70 19.03
C THR A 65 2.10 -17.73 17.88
N LEU A 66 2.25 -16.43 18.12
CA LEU A 66 2.18 -15.40 17.08
C LEU A 66 3.57 -15.14 16.49
N ILE A 67 3.65 -15.16 15.16
CA ILE A 67 4.87 -14.96 14.38
C ILE A 67 4.67 -13.75 13.45
N PRO A 68 5.22 -12.57 13.78
CA PRO A 68 5.21 -11.43 12.88
C PRO A 68 6.31 -11.57 11.82
N ILE A 69 5.94 -11.41 10.55
CA ILE A 69 6.86 -11.36 9.41
C ILE A 69 6.76 -9.96 8.79
N MET A 70 7.91 -9.33 8.52
CA MET A 70 7.98 -8.06 7.80
C MET A 70 7.58 -8.28 6.33
N ALA A 71 6.54 -7.57 5.87
CA ALA A 71 6.16 -7.51 4.45
C ALA A 71 6.91 -6.41 3.68
N GLY A 72 7.42 -5.39 4.39
CA GLY A 72 8.33 -4.36 3.87
C GLY A 72 8.00 -2.95 4.36
N ASP A 73 8.86 -1.99 4.00
CA ASP A 73 8.70 -0.58 4.35
C ASP A 73 7.53 0.06 3.59
N VAL A 74 6.76 0.90 4.29
CA VAL A 74 5.56 1.57 3.77
C VAL A 74 5.85 3.06 3.53
N ASN A 75 5.75 3.47 2.27
CA ASN A 75 5.95 4.84 1.85
C ASN A 75 4.64 5.64 2.00
N ILE A 76 4.55 6.43 3.08
CA ILE A 76 3.40 7.31 3.33
C ILE A 76 3.39 8.61 2.50
N ALA A 77 4.29 8.77 1.52
CA ALA A 77 4.26 9.91 0.62
C ALA A 77 2.95 9.93 -0.19
N TYR A 78 2.24 11.05 -0.11
CA TYR A 78 1.05 11.37 -0.90
C TYR A 78 -0.12 10.37 -0.78
N GLY A 79 -0.34 9.80 0.41
CA GLY A 79 -1.61 9.14 0.77
C GLY A 79 -2.10 8.09 -0.23
N SER A 80 -1.17 7.26 -0.72
CA SER A 80 -1.34 6.46 -1.93
C SER A 80 -1.61 4.98 -1.62
N MET A 81 -1.84 4.17 -2.66
CA MET A 81 -1.93 2.71 -2.55
C MET A 81 -0.58 2.11 -2.93
N GLN A 82 0.18 1.64 -1.94
CA GLN A 82 1.38 0.86 -2.18
C GLN A 82 1.01 -0.60 -2.45
N SER A 83 1.58 -1.17 -3.50
CA SER A 83 1.36 -2.55 -3.93
C SER A 83 2.71 -3.23 -4.16
N GLY A 84 2.77 -4.56 -4.06
CA GLY A 84 4.01 -5.32 -4.29
C GLY A 84 4.87 -5.56 -3.04
N LEU A 85 4.29 -5.42 -1.84
CA LEU A 85 4.90 -5.92 -0.60
C LEU A 85 4.72 -7.44 -0.56
N GLU A 86 5.68 -8.19 -1.09
CA GLU A 86 5.58 -9.65 -1.26
C GLU A 86 6.36 -10.43 -0.19
N ILE A 87 5.71 -11.42 0.41
CA ILE A 87 6.35 -12.45 1.23
C ILE A 87 6.43 -13.74 0.40
N GLU A 88 7.66 -14.17 0.10
CA GLU A 88 7.91 -15.36 -0.71
C GLU A 88 7.52 -16.66 0.03
N ALA A 89 7.19 -17.70 -0.76
CA ALA A 89 6.87 -19.03 -0.25
C ALA A 89 8.03 -19.65 0.54
N GLU A 90 9.27 -19.33 0.15
CA GLU A 90 10.52 -19.60 0.85
C GLU A 90 10.47 -19.09 2.30
N THR A 91 10.12 -17.82 2.50
CA THR A 91 10.04 -17.19 3.83
C THR A 91 8.97 -17.83 4.71
N LEU A 92 7.79 -18.15 4.15
CA LEU A 92 6.74 -18.84 4.91
C LEU A 92 7.13 -20.27 5.27
N ARG A 93 7.73 -21.00 4.32
CA ARG A 93 8.20 -22.38 4.51
C ARG A 93 9.28 -22.46 5.58
N ASN A 94 10.26 -21.56 5.55
CA ASN A 94 11.34 -21.50 6.54
C ASN A 94 10.83 -21.17 7.96
N ASN A 95 9.72 -20.43 8.05
CA ASN A 95 9.04 -20.13 9.33
C ASN A 95 7.96 -21.16 9.71
N TYR A 96 7.77 -22.23 8.93
CA TYR A 96 6.75 -23.27 9.14
C TYR A 96 5.31 -22.72 9.27
N ILE A 97 4.99 -21.68 8.50
CA ILE A 97 3.69 -20.98 8.46
C ILE A 97 3.02 -21.13 7.09
N LYS A 98 1.70 -20.88 7.03
CA LYS A 98 0.89 -20.96 5.80
C LYS A 98 0.23 -19.61 5.53
N PRO A 99 -0.04 -19.21 4.25
CA PRO A 99 -0.79 -17.99 3.95
C PRO A 99 -2.15 -17.91 4.66
N ASP A 100 -2.80 -19.04 4.87
CA ASP A 100 -4.11 -19.10 5.54
C ASP A 100 -4.03 -18.73 7.02
N SER A 101 -2.90 -18.95 7.70
CA SER A 101 -2.77 -18.71 9.15
C SER A 101 -2.43 -17.27 9.55
N ILE A 102 -2.40 -16.33 8.59
CA ILE A 102 -2.39 -14.89 8.87
C ILE A 102 -3.65 -14.52 9.65
N ARG A 103 -3.48 -14.01 10.87
CA ARG A 103 -4.57 -13.48 11.71
C ARG A 103 -4.66 -11.95 11.65
N PHE A 104 -3.52 -11.28 11.62
CA PHE A 104 -3.45 -9.82 11.78
C PHE A 104 -2.50 -9.15 10.79
N ALA A 105 -2.66 -7.85 10.62
CA ALA A 105 -1.69 -6.95 10.02
C ALA A 105 -1.43 -5.76 10.97
N ALA A 106 -0.18 -5.38 11.14
CA ALA A 106 0.23 -4.25 11.96
C ALA A 106 1.10 -3.32 11.12
N LEU A 107 0.76 -2.02 11.08
CA LEU A 107 1.62 -1.00 10.53
C LEU A 107 2.41 -0.39 11.70
N THR A 108 3.72 -0.58 11.71
CA THR A 108 4.61 -0.02 12.72
C THR A 108 5.13 1.33 12.27
N ALA A 109 5.52 2.16 13.24
CA ALA A 109 6.42 3.30 13.03
C ALA A 109 7.72 3.03 13.80
N GLU A 110 8.86 3.12 13.13
CA GLU A 110 10.14 2.63 13.64
C GLU A 110 11.21 3.71 13.57
N SER A 111 11.82 3.99 14.71
CA SER A 111 13.03 4.79 14.86
C SER A 111 14.07 3.98 15.65
N GLN A 112 15.34 4.39 15.62
CA GLN A 112 16.51 3.56 15.99
C GLN A 112 16.31 2.67 17.23
N ASN A 113 15.79 3.23 18.33
CA ASN A 113 15.58 2.50 19.59
C ASN A 113 14.10 2.39 20.00
N LYS A 114 13.14 2.70 19.12
CA LYS A 114 11.70 2.72 19.45
C LYS A 114 10.81 2.28 18.29
N LYS A 115 9.88 1.38 18.58
CA LYS A 115 8.84 0.90 17.67
C LYS A 115 7.46 1.16 18.29
N TRP A 116 6.59 1.77 17.49
CA TRP A 116 5.18 2.02 17.78
C TRP A 116 4.32 1.25 16.77
N ILE A 117 3.03 1.07 17.05
CA ILE A 117 2.04 0.45 16.16
C ILE A 117 0.87 1.44 15.95
N PRO A 118 1.00 2.44 15.06
CA PRO A 118 -0.06 3.41 14.83
C PRO A 118 -1.39 2.81 14.35
N LEU A 119 -1.32 1.78 13.48
CA LEU A 119 -2.51 1.16 12.89
C LEU A 119 -2.44 -0.37 12.99
N PHE A 120 -3.56 -1.00 13.34
CA PHE A 120 -3.69 -2.45 13.50
C PHE A 120 -4.96 -3.00 12.86
N ALA A 121 -4.91 -4.21 12.31
CA ALA A 121 -6.04 -4.89 11.70
C ALA A 121 -6.09 -6.39 12.05
N SER A 122 -7.31 -6.89 12.25
CA SER A 122 -7.61 -8.32 12.27
C SER A 122 -8.35 -8.75 11.00
N PHE A 123 -7.98 -9.90 10.45
CA PHE A 123 -8.68 -10.51 9.32
C PHE A 123 -9.87 -11.38 9.75
N GLU A 124 -10.08 -11.57 11.06
CA GLU A 124 -11.13 -12.44 11.62
C GLU A 124 -11.82 -11.79 12.83
N LYS A 125 -13.15 -11.64 12.78
CA LYS A 125 -13.96 -10.94 13.80
C LYS A 125 -13.87 -11.53 15.22
N SER A 126 -13.40 -12.77 15.36
CA SER A 126 -13.15 -13.46 16.62
C SER A 126 -11.87 -13.00 17.32
N HIS A 127 -10.87 -12.55 16.57
CA HIS A 127 -9.57 -12.15 17.09
C HIS A 127 -9.51 -10.61 17.19
N LYS A 128 -9.36 -10.11 18.41
CA LYS A 128 -9.20 -8.67 18.71
C LYS A 128 -7.73 -8.34 18.99
N TRP A 129 -7.43 -7.05 19.14
CA TRP A 129 -6.15 -6.61 19.69
C TRP A 129 -5.96 -7.06 21.15
N ASP A 130 -4.74 -7.49 21.49
CA ASP A 130 -4.26 -7.63 22.87
C ASP A 130 -2.75 -7.30 22.96
N GLU A 131 -2.25 -7.08 24.18
CA GLU A 131 -0.88 -6.62 24.41
C GLU A 131 0.20 -7.65 24.04
N SER A 132 -0.12 -8.95 24.06
CA SER A 132 0.84 -10.00 23.65
C SER A 132 1.17 -9.89 22.15
N ILE A 133 0.25 -9.36 21.35
CA ILE A 133 0.49 -9.02 19.95
C ILE A 133 1.59 -7.95 19.83
N ARG A 134 1.53 -6.86 20.63
CA ARG A 134 2.62 -5.86 20.67
C ARG A 134 3.94 -6.51 21.06
N GLN A 135 3.93 -7.32 22.12
CA GLN A 135 5.15 -7.99 22.58
C GLN A 135 5.76 -8.90 21.50
N SER A 136 4.94 -9.62 20.71
CA SER A 136 5.45 -10.43 19.60
C SER A 136 6.23 -9.60 18.55
N ILE A 137 5.71 -8.43 18.16
CA ILE A 137 6.29 -7.53 17.14
C ILE A 137 7.53 -6.79 17.68
N LEU A 138 7.56 -6.49 18.97
CA LEU A 138 8.73 -5.92 19.63
C LEU A 138 9.85 -6.97 19.77
N MET A 139 9.54 -8.12 20.38
CA MET A 139 10.52 -9.18 20.68
C MET A 139 11.09 -9.84 19.42
N SER A 140 10.33 -9.93 18.31
CA SER A 140 10.85 -10.40 17.03
C SER A 140 11.98 -9.52 16.47
N THR A 141 12.09 -8.26 16.92
CA THR A 141 13.14 -7.33 16.52
C THR A 141 14.41 -7.49 17.40
N GLY A 142 14.29 -8.12 18.57
CA GLY A 142 15.41 -8.33 19.51
C GLY A 142 16.30 -9.54 19.19
N LYS A 143 16.09 -10.21 18.05
CA LYS A 143 16.96 -11.29 17.54
C LYS A 143 17.96 -10.77 16.52
N GLU A 144 18.77 -9.81 16.95
CA GLU A 144 20.08 -9.58 16.32
C GLU A 144 20.98 -10.81 16.48
N GLU A 145 22.03 -10.91 15.67
CA GLU A 145 22.84 -12.12 15.50
C GLU A 145 23.70 -12.45 16.73
N LYS A 146 23.10 -13.12 17.72
CA LYS A 146 23.86 -13.95 18.66
C LYS A 146 24.30 -15.23 17.96
N THR A 147 25.44 -15.15 17.29
CA THR A 147 26.24 -16.33 16.91
C THR A 147 26.42 -17.21 18.14
N GLU A 148 25.95 -18.47 18.06
CA GLU A 148 26.06 -19.42 19.17
C GLU A 148 27.52 -19.85 19.35
N ILE A 149 28.27 -19.10 20.17
CA ILE A 149 29.58 -19.52 20.65
C ILE A 149 29.36 -20.68 21.62
N ILE A 150 29.62 -21.90 21.13
CA ILE A 150 29.57 -23.15 21.89
C ILE A 150 30.52 -23.05 23.09
N PRO A 151 30.04 -23.16 24.34
CA PRO A 151 30.87 -23.03 25.53
C PRO A 151 31.23 -24.40 26.13
N GLU A 152 32.49 -24.83 26.05
CA GLU A 152 33.07 -25.92 26.85
C GLU A 152 34.61 -25.92 26.70
N PRO A 153 35.40 -26.39 27.69
CA PRO A 153 35.14 -26.54 29.14
C PRO A 153 36.14 -25.71 29.99
N GLU A 154 36.14 -25.92 31.31
CA GLU A 154 36.95 -25.18 32.30
C GLU A 154 38.47 -25.40 32.20
N ILE A 155 39.26 -24.35 32.45
CA ILE A 155 40.60 -24.46 33.08
C ILE A 155 40.71 -23.39 34.17
N SER A 156 40.98 -23.83 35.40
CA SER A 156 41.09 -22.97 36.58
C SER A 156 42.52 -22.50 36.83
N TYR A 157 42.70 -21.22 37.19
CA TYR A 157 43.92 -20.74 37.86
C TYR A 157 43.60 -19.71 38.94
N VAL A 158 44.39 -19.74 40.02
CA VAL A 158 44.17 -19.01 41.27
C VAL A 158 45.07 -17.77 41.32
N GLY A 159 44.51 -16.61 41.70
CA GLY A 159 45.28 -15.39 41.99
C GLY A 159 44.52 -14.44 42.91
N LYS A 160 45.12 -14.06 44.04
CA LYS A 160 44.60 -13.02 44.96
C LYS A 160 45.08 -11.64 44.50
N THR A 161 44.25 -10.59 44.63
CA THR A 161 44.35 -9.61 45.74
C THR A 161 43.18 -8.60 45.74
N ALA A 162 42.84 -8.20 46.97
CA ALA A 162 42.39 -6.89 47.50
C ALA A 162 42.34 -5.66 46.54
N ASP A 163 41.58 -4.59 46.83
CA ASP A 163 40.90 -4.18 48.08
C ASP A 163 39.81 -3.11 47.83
N LEU A 164 39.00 -2.76 48.86
CA LEU A 164 38.25 -1.49 49.04
C LEU A 164 37.19 -1.07 47.96
N THR A 165 36.07 -0.38 48.24
CA THR A 165 35.20 -0.26 49.43
C THR A 165 33.78 0.14 48.95
N GLU A 166 32.75 -0.24 49.72
CA GLU A 166 31.74 0.66 50.33
C GLU A 166 31.69 2.13 49.78
N ILE A 167 30.53 2.72 49.46
CA ILE A 167 29.42 3.07 50.36
C ILE A 167 28.12 3.28 49.55
N GLN A 168 26.96 2.85 50.08
CA GLN A 168 25.65 3.46 49.80
C GLN A 168 25.25 4.37 50.99
N PRO A 169 24.40 5.38 50.76
CA PRO A 169 23.28 5.54 51.69
C PRO A 169 21.92 5.71 51.00
N GLU A 170 20.90 5.50 51.83
CA GLU A 170 19.50 5.24 51.48
C GLU A 170 18.60 6.47 51.70
N MET A 171 17.33 6.36 51.30
CA MET A 171 16.15 7.10 51.80
C MET A 171 16.15 8.64 51.82
N LYS A 172 15.10 9.20 51.21
CA LYS A 172 13.99 9.75 52.03
C LYS A 172 12.68 9.82 51.25
N GLU A 173 11.59 9.49 51.95
CA GLU A 173 10.23 9.80 51.55
C GLU A 173 9.91 11.27 51.88
N GLU A 174 8.96 11.88 51.16
CA GLU A 174 7.87 12.58 51.85
C GLU A 174 6.60 12.60 50.97
N THR A 175 5.44 12.78 51.61
CA THR A 175 4.11 12.49 51.03
C THR A 175 3.24 13.73 50.97
N VAL A 176 2.52 13.95 49.86
CA VAL A 176 1.35 14.85 49.82
C VAL A 176 0.18 14.16 49.10
N VAL A 177 -1.00 14.27 49.69
CA VAL A 177 -2.29 13.68 49.26
C VAL A 177 -3.30 14.82 49.01
N VAL A 178 -4.47 14.47 48.44
CA VAL A 178 -5.76 15.21 48.31
C VAL A 178 -6.13 15.46 46.83
N SER A 179 -7.06 14.73 46.21
CA SER A 179 -8.56 14.75 46.30
C SER A 179 -9.20 15.97 45.57
N SER A 180 -10.31 15.89 44.82
CA SER A 180 -11.10 14.78 44.23
C SER A 180 -12.38 15.29 43.52
N LYS A 181 -12.90 14.56 42.51
CA LYS A 181 -14.34 14.49 42.08
C LYS A 181 -14.94 15.81 41.50
N GLN A 182 -16.10 15.88 40.81
CA GLN A 182 -17.11 14.96 40.23
C GLN A 182 -17.75 15.70 39.00
N GLU A 183 -18.01 15.10 37.82
CA GLU A 183 -19.22 14.32 37.41
C GLU A 183 -20.50 15.12 37.12
N GLN A 184 -20.99 15.17 35.86
CA GLN A 184 -22.41 14.99 35.43
C GLN A 184 -22.68 15.15 33.91
N ALA A 185 -23.79 14.54 33.45
CA ALA A 185 -24.49 14.65 32.15
C ALA A 185 -26.04 14.60 32.45
N PRO A 186 -27.05 14.43 31.55
CA PRO A 186 -27.12 13.94 30.14
C PRO A 186 -27.68 15.05 29.17
N ASP A 187 -28.64 14.95 28.22
CA ASP A 187 -29.61 13.93 27.75
C ASP A 187 -30.26 14.29 26.38
N LYS A 188 -30.63 13.27 25.57
CA LYS A 188 -31.61 13.24 24.41
C LYS A 188 -31.43 14.23 23.22
N ASP A 189 -32.02 14.04 22.03
CA ASP A 189 -33.01 13.03 21.54
C ASP A 189 -32.74 12.54 20.07
N THR A 190 -33.72 11.90 19.39
CA THR A 190 -33.48 10.80 18.41
C THR A 190 -33.82 11.13 16.90
N PRO A 191 -34.10 10.20 15.92
CA PRO A 191 -33.39 10.14 14.61
C PRO A 191 -34.26 10.44 13.35
N PRO A 192 -33.73 10.31 12.11
CA PRO A 192 -33.99 9.06 11.32
C PRO A 192 -32.89 8.69 10.26
N GLY A 193 -33.04 7.53 9.57
CA GLY A 193 -32.47 7.37 8.21
C GLY A 193 -31.81 6.03 7.81
N THR A 194 -32.52 4.89 7.86
CA THR A 194 -32.01 3.60 7.37
C THR A 194 -31.97 3.52 5.84
N ILE A 195 -30.83 3.15 5.22
CA ILE A 195 -30.77 2.75 3.81
C ILE A 195 -30.13 1.35 3.69
N ASN A 196 -30.94 0.36 3.28
CA ASN A 196 -30.55 -1.03 3.11
C ASN A 196 -30.28 -1.33 1.63
N TYR A 197 -29.01 -1.41 1.22
CA TYR A 197 -28.63 -1.88 -0.10
C TYR A 197 -28.60 -3.41 -0.17
N SER A 198 -29.80 -4.01 -0.19
CA SER A 198 -29.97 -5.43 -0.50
C SER A 198 -29.70 -5.70 -1.99
N SER A 199 -28.79 -6.64 -2.23
CA SER A 199 -28.68 -7.54 -3.37
C SER A 199 -29.40 -7.17 -4.68
N ARG A 200 -28.63 -6.80 -5.71
CA ARG A 200 -29.04 -6.97 -7.12
C ARG A 200 -28.05 -7.85 -7.87
N LEU A 201 -28.42 -9.13 -8.00
CA LEU A 201 -27.85 -10.06 -8.96
C LEU A 201 -28.22 -9.61 -10.39
N TYR A 202 -27.28 -9.67 -11.32
CA TYR A 202 -27.46 -9.65 -12.77
C TYR A 202 -26.26 -10.41 -13.40
N PRO A 203 -26.39 -10.97 -14.62
CA PRO A 203 -26.18 -12.41 -14.75
C PRO A 203 -24.84 -12.79 -15.39
N GLU A 204 -24.56 -14.08 -15.39
CA GLU A 204 -23.58 -14.70 -16.28
C GLU A 204 -23.96 -14.41 -17.75
N SER A 205 -22.96 -14.13 -18.58
CA SER A 205 -23.12 -13.96 -20.02
C SER A 205 -22.18 -14.90 -20.76
N ASP A 206 -22.75 -15.98 -21.30
CA ASP A 206 -22.02 -17.01 -22.04
C ASP A 206 -21.34 -16.44 -23.29
N PHE A 207 -20.00 -16.48 -23.32
CA PHE A 207 -19.22 -16.41 -24.55
C PHE A 207 -18.25 -17.58 -24.63
N SER A 208 -18.76 -18.71 -25.11
CA SER A 208 -17.97 -19.89 -25.46
C SER A 208 -17.08 -19.59 -26.66
N GLY A 209 -15.78 -19.36 -26.41
CA GLY A 209 -14.76 -19.06 -27.42
C GLY A 209 -13.50 -19.89 -27.23
N SER A 210 -13.53 -21.15 -27.67
CA SER A 210 -12.33 -21.99 -27.71
C SER A 210 -11.39 -21.55 -28.82
N TYR A 211 -10.08 -21.42 -28.53
CA TYR A 211 -9.01 -21.92 -29.42
C TYR A 211 -7.63 -21.99 -28.74
N ASN A 212 -7.14 -23.22 -28.56
CA ASN A 212 -5.75 -23.70 -28.52
C ASN A 212 -4.65 -22.97 -27.70
N ASP A 213 -4.35 -23.57 -26.54
CA ASP A 213 -3.02 -24.12 -26.19
C ASP A 213 -1.75 -23.46 -26.79
N VAL A 214 -1.05 -22.67 -25.97
CA VAL A 214 0.35 -22.31 -26.18
C VAL A 214 1.19 -22.71 -24.96
N LYS A 215 1.92 -23.81 -25.15
CA LYS A 215 3.01 -24.39 -24.34
C LYS A 215 3.63 -23.50 -23.25
N LYS A 216 3.76 -24.08 -22.05
CA LYS A 216 4.65 -23.64 -20.96
C LYS A 216 6.04 -23.26 -21.47
N THR A 217 6.51 -22.06 -21.10
CA THR A 217 7.93 -21.70 -21.08
C THR A 217 8.34 -21.32 -19.65
N ASN A 218 9.52 -21.77 -19.21
CA ASN A 218 9.96 -21.62 -17.82
C ASN A 218 10.63 -20.27 -17.56
N ARG A 219 10.35 -19.73 -16.36
CA ARG A 219 11.25 -18.93 -15.49
C ARG A 219 12.22 -17.93 -16.14
N ARG A 220 12.04 -16.64 -15.78
CA ARG A 220 13.13 -15.86 -15.16
C ARG A 220 12.64 -14.57 -14.46
N ASP A 221 13.08 -14.44 -13.21
CA ASP A 221 13.55 -13.26 -12.47
C ASP A 221 12.92 -11.88 -12.76
N SER A 222 12.17 -11.41 -11.76
CA SER A 222 12.23 -10.07 -11.13
C SER A 222 13.01 -8.91 -11.79
N SER A 223 12.77 -8.62 -13.07
CA SER A 223 12.89 -7.26 -13.64
C SER A 223 12.12 -7.14 -14.96
N ALA A 224 10.78 -7.10 -14.89
CA ALA A 224 9.88 -6.97 -16.04
C ALA A 224 9.96 -5.57 -16.69
N LYS A 225 11.07 -5.34 -17.41
CA LYS A 225 11.40 -4.13 -18.17
C LYS A 225 10.30 -3.83 -19.21
N CYS A 226 9.40 -2.92 -18.85
CA CYS A 226 8.19 -2.58 -19.61
C CYS A 226 8.45 -2.49 -21.13
N ASP A 227 7.80 -3.37 -21.90
CA ASP A 227 7.84 -3.34 -23.36
C ASP A 227 6.88 -2.26 -23.88
N ILE A 228 7.44 -1.09 -24.16
CA ILE A 228 6.70 0.07 -24.67
C ILE A 228 6.20 -0.16 -26.09
N SER A 229 6.86 -0.99 -26.90
CA SER A 229 6.40 -1.32 -28.24
C SER A 229 5.13 -2.19 -28.17
N LYS A 230 5.12 -3.16 -27.25
CA LYS A 230 3.92 -3.95 -26.92
C LYS A 230 2.80 -3.07 -26.36
N LEU A 231 3.11 -2.16 -25.43
CA LEU A 231 2.13 -1.23 -24.86
C LEU A 231 1.53 -0.30 -25.92
N GLU A 232 2.35 0.30 -26.78
CA GLU A 232 1.87 1.20 -27.83
C GLU A 232 0.96 0.46 -28.81
N GLY A 233 1.37 -0.73 -29.27
CA GLY A 233 0.54 -1.58 -30.12
C GLY A 233 -0.77 -2.01 -29.45
N LEU A 234 -0.75 -2.29 -28.14
CA LEU A 234 -1.98 -2.56 -27.40
C LEU A 234 -2.88 -1.33 -27.27
N LEU A 235 -2.33 -0.13 -27.06
CA LEU A 235 -3.12 1.11 -26.99
C LEU A 235 -3.71 1.47 -28.37
N SER A 236 -2.91 1.47 -29.44
CA SER A 236 -3.36 1.83 -30.79
C SER A 236 -4.40 0.87 -31.36
N ASN A 237 -4.33 -0.42 -31.01
CA ASN A 237 -5.32 -1.41 -31.44
C ASN A 237 -6.62 -1.38 -30.63
N ASN A 238 -6.68 -0.61 -29.53
CA ASN A 238 -7.82 -0.65 -28.60
C ASN A 238 -8.48 0.71 -28.32
N PHE A 239 -7.85 1.82 -28.69
CA PHE A 239 -8.28 3.19 -28.41
C PHE A 239 -7.99 4.13 -29.58
N GLU A 240 -8.83 5.15 -29.76
CA GLU A 240 -8.69 6.15 -30.83
C GLU A 240 -7.44 7.01 -30.61
N VAL A 241 -6.61 7.19 -31.64
CA VAL A 241 -5.52 8.17 -31.62
C VAL A 241 -6.11 9.58 -31.59
N HIS A 242 -5.62 10.43 -30.68
CA HIS A 242 -6.20 11.74 -30.40
C HIS A 242 -5.13 12.83 -30.39
N PHE A 243 -5.49 14.08 -30.75
CA PHE A 243 -4.55 15.20 -30.82
C PHE A 243 -5.04 16.39 -29.97
N PRO A 244 -4.96 16.29 -28.62
CA PRO A 244 -5.62 17.22 -27.71
C PRO A 244 -4.97 18.63 -27.61
N PHE A 245 -3.78 18.85 -28.16
CA PHE A 245 -2.96 20.05 -27.92
C PHE A 245 -2.38 20.68 -29.19
N LYS A 246 -2.46 22.03 -29.29
CA LYS A 246 -1.97 22.84 -30.44
C LYS A 246 -0.49 22.67 -30.79
N ARG A 247 0.33 22.20 -29.85
CA ARG A 247 1.73 21.85 -30.09
C ARG A 247 1.89 20.36 -29.85
N SER A 248 1.85 19.58 -30.91
CA SER A 248 2.25 18.17 -30.86
C SER A 248 3.76 18.08 -30.65
N SER A 249 4.18 18.04 -29.39
CA SER A 249 5.58 17.86 -29.01
C SER A 249 6.11 16.54 -29.57
N ARG A 250 7.28 16.59 -30.23
CA ARG A 250 7.95 15.39 -30.74
C ARG A 250 8.11 14.37 -29.61
N GLY A 251 7.83 13.11 -29.90
CA GLY A 251 7.90 12.02 -28.92
C GLY A 251 6.62 11.74 -28.13
N TYR A 252 5.52 12.47 -28.32
CA TYR A 252 4.21 12.15 -27.70
C TYR A 252 3.27 11.39 -28.65
N SER A 253 2.73 10.25 -28.19
CA SER A 253 1.57 9.56 -28.77
C SER A 253 0.40 9.68 -27.77
N TRP A 254 -0.80 10.07 -28.21
CA TRP A 254 -1.98 10.23 -27.35
C TRP A 254 -3.17 9.41 -27.85
N TYR A 255 -3.92 8.82 -26.91
CA TYR A 255 -5.05 7.94 -27.14
C TYR A 255 -6.25 8.34 -26.27
N ARG A 256 -7.46 8.34 -26.83
CA ARG A 256 -8.70 8.62 -26.12
C ARG A 256 -9.26 7.35 -25.49
N VAL A 257 -9.36 7.33 -24.17
CA VAL A 257 -9.81 6.16 -23.40
C VAL A 257 -11.16 6.44 -22.76
N SER A 258 -12.19 5.70 -23.18
CA SER A 258 -13.53 5.69 -22.54
C SER A 258 -13.71 4.56 -21.53
N ASP A 259 -12.93 3.47 -21.64
CA ASP A 259 -13.00 2.30 -20.77
C ASP A 259 -11.72 2.16 -19.93
N LEU A 260 -11.87 2.36 -18.61
CA LEU A 260 -10.78 2.31 -17.64
C LEU A 260 -10.37 0.88 -17.28
N ALA A 261 -11.28 -0.09 -17.33
CA ALA A 261 -10.99 -1.49 -17.04
C ALA A 261 -10.16 -2.09 -18.20
N LYS A 262 -10.54 -1.79 -19.45
CA LYS A 262 -9.76 -2.14 -20.64
C LYS A 262 -8.35 -1.55 -20.60
N LEU A 263 -8.22 -0.28 -20.21
CA LEU A 263 -6.91 0.36 -20.03
C LEU A 263 -6.10 -0.30 -18.91
N SER A 264 -6.71 -0.55 -17.75
CA SER A 264 -6.06 -1.21 -16.62
C SER A 264 -5.52 -2.60 -16.99
N ASN A 265 -6.28 -3.38 -17.77
CA ASN A 265 -5.85 -4.67 -18.27
C ASN A 265 -4.66 -4.55 -19.26
N ILE A 266 -4.68 -3.57 -20.17
CA ILE A 266 -3.57 -3.31 -21.11
C ILE A 266 -2.29 -2.88 -20.38
N MET A 267 -2.41 -2.06 -19.34
CA MET A 267 -1.30 -1.63 -18.49
C MET A 267 -0.69 -2.82 -17.73
N TYR A 268 -1.54 -3.64 -17.09
CA TYR A 268 -1.13 -4.87 -16.41
C TYR A 268 -0.44 -5.87 -17.35
N MET A 269 -1.01 -6.13 -18.54
CA MET A 269 -0.41 -7.00 -19.56
C MET A 269 0.91 -6.47 -20.16
N SER A 270 1.21 -5.19 -19.97
CA SER A 270 2.49 -4.55 -20.33
C SER A 270 3.49 -4.48 -19.16
N GLY A 271 3.14 -4.99 -17.97
CA GLY A 271 3.97 -4.98 -16.77
C GLY A 271 3.88 -3.70 -15.93
N ILE A 272 2.90 -2.83 -16.19
CA ILE A 272 2.73 -1.55 -15.49
C ILE A 272 1.60 -1.66 -14.47
N ASN A 273 1.94 -1.97 -13.21
CA ASN A 273 0.99 -2.08 -12.11
C ASN A 273 0.96 -0.78 -11.27
N VAL A 274 0.43 0.31 -11.85
CA VAL A 274 0.37 1.63 -11.19
C VAL A 274 -1.10 1.97 -10.87
N PRO A 275 -1.50 2.07 -9.59
CA PRO A 275 -2.91 2.18 -9.18
C PRO A 275 -3.51 3.60 -9.35
N LEU A 276 -3.18 4.28 -10.46
CA LEU A 276 -3.65 5.63 -10.79
C LEU A 276 -5.18 5.73 -10.73
N PHE A 277 -5.86 4.68 -11.18
CA PHE A 277 -7.31 4.56 -11.27
C PHE A 277 -8.01 4.43 -9.91
N ALA A 278 -7.27 4.24 -8.81
CA ALA A 278 -7.82 4.32 -7.46
C ALA A 278 -8.14 5.76 -7.01
N ASN A 279 -7.65 6.78 -7.73
CA ASN A 279 -7.92 8.18 -7.43
C ASN A 279 -9.33 8.60 -7.93
N PRO A 280 -10.28 8.94 -7.04
CA PRO A 280 -11.66 9.24 -7.42
C PRO A 280 -11.79 10.47 -8.32
N LYS A 281 -10.84 11.41 -8.29
CA LYS A 281 -10.85 12.58 -9.20
C LYS A 281 -10.66 12.16 -10.66
N ILE A 282 -9.89 11.10 -10.93
CA ILE A 282 -9.75 10.53 -12.28
C ILE A 282 -11.07 9.91 -12.74
N LEU A 283 -11.77 9.21 -11.84
CA LEU A 283 -13.10 8.65 -12.11
C LEU A 283 -14.12 9.77 -12.38
N VAL A 284 -14.12 10.86 -11.60
CA VAL A 284 -14.98 12.03 -11.82
C VAL A 284 -14.72 12.66 -13.20
N GLY A 285 -13.46 12.82 -13.60
CA GLY A 285 -13.10 13.31 -14.94
C GLY A 285 -13.66 12.42 -16.05
N LEU A 286 -13.45 11.10 -15.93
CA LEU A 286 -13.97 10.09 -16.86
C LEU A 286 -15.51 10.11 -16.93
N PHE A 287 -16.20 10.13 -15.79
CA PHE A 287 -17.67 10.12 -15.76
C PHE A 287 -18.30 11.42 -16.27
N LYS A 288 -17.67 12.58 -16.02
CA LYS A 288 -18.13 13.91 -16.44
C LYS A 288 -17.92 14.11 -17.95
N TYR A 289 -16.72 13.83 -18.45
CA TYR A 289 -16.31 14.13 -19.83
C TYR A 289 -16.26 12.90 -20.78
N LYS A 290 -16.69 11.73 -20.29
CA LYS A 290 -16.80 10.44 -21.01
C LYS A 290 -15.50 9.86 -21.59
N HIS A 291 -14.35 10.43 -21.24
CA HIS A 291 -13.04 9.91 -21.59
C HIS A 291 -11.96 10.41 -20.64
N ILE A 292 -10.77 9.82 -20.74
CA ILE A 292 -9.47 10.37 -20.33
C ILE A 292 -8.48 10.24 -21.49
N LEU A 293 -7.30 10.82 -21.35
CA LEU A 293 -6.17 10.58 -22.27
C LEU A 293 -5.20 9.56 -21.67
N ALA A 294 -4.83 8.55 -22.47
CA ALA A 294 -3.62 7.76 -22.25
C ALA A 294 -2.53 8.29 -23.20
N GLY A 295 -1.35 8.58 -22.67
CA GLY A 295 -0.23 9.16 -23.40
C GLY A 295 1.05 8.36 -23.23
N LEU A 296 1.85 8.30 -24.28
CA LEU A 296 3.23 7.79 -24.24
C LEU A 296 4.16 8.93 -24.61
N TYR A 297 5.11 9.24 -23.73
CA TYR A 297 6.16 10.22 -23.98
C TYR A 297 7.54 9.53 -24.08
N ARG A 298 8.20 9.80 -25.20
CA ARG A 298 9.59 9.44 -25.51
C ARG A 298 10.42 10.73 -25.54
N GLY A 299 11.22 10.97 -24.51
CA GLY A 299 12.21 12.04 -24.51
C GLY A 299 13.49 11.62 -25.24
N ASP A 300 14.14 12.57 -25.91
CA ASP A 300 15.34 12.33 -26.73
C ASP A 300 16.48 11.64 -25.96
N ASN A 301 16.57 11.90 -24.65
CA ASN A 301 17.54 11.28 -23.72
C ASN A 301 17.25 9.79 -23.42
N GLY A 302 16.36 9.13 -24.16
CA GLY A 302 15.91 7.75 -23.91
C GLY A 302 15.01 7.58 -22.67
N SER A 303 14.61 8.68 -22.03
CA SER A 303 13.63 8.69 -20.95
C SER A 303 12.23 8.43 -21.49
N ARG A 304 11.46 7.63 -20.77
CA ARG A 304 10.22 7.00 -21.24
C ARG A 304 9.17 7.11 -20.14
N TYR A 305 8.04 7.72 -20.45
CA TYR A 305 6.97 7.98 -19.50
C TYR A 305 5.62 7.60 -20.09
N TYR A 306 4.76 7.05 -19.24
CA TYR A 306 3.32 6.99 -19.48
C TYR A 306 2.71 8.27 -18.90
N VAL A 307 1.67 8.81 -19.53
CA VAL A 307 1.07 10.08 -19.12
C VAL A 307 -0.45 9.93 -19.12
N ILE A 308 -1.12 10.21 -18.00
CA ILE A 308 -2.58 10.31 -17.97
C ILE A 308 -2.97 11.78 -18.12
N GLY A 309 -3.86 12.10 -19.05
CA GLY A 309 -4.56 13.38 -19.09
C GLY A 309 -5.97 13.25 -18.51
N VAL A 310 -6.21 13.84 -17.35
CA VAL A 310 -7.52 13.86 -16.69
C VAL A 310 -8.25 15.14 -17.08
N PRO A 311 -9.38 15.08 -17.81
CA PRO A 311 -10.08 16.29 -18.23
C PRO A 311 -10.74 17.03 -17.06
N ALA A 312 -10.66 18.36 -17.09
CA ALA A 312 -11.30 19.26 -16.15
C ALA A 312 -11.73 20.57 -16.83
N ARG A 313 -12.48 21.41 -16.10
CA ARG A 313 -12.94 22.71 -16.57
C ARG A 313 -11.80 23.74 -16.66
N ASP A 314 -10.93 23.76 -15.66
CA ASP A 314 -9.89 24.77 -15.48
C ASP A 314 -8.79 24.29 -14.51
N GLU A 315 -7.78 25.12 -14.26
CA GLU A 315 -6.63 24.87 -13.38
C GLU A 315 -6.98 24.77 -11.87
N LYS A 316 -8.27 24.83 -11.50
CA LYS A 316 -8.76 24.64 -10.13
C LYS A 316 -9.74 23.48 -10.03
N ASP A 317 -10.49 23.17 -11.09
CA ASP A 317 -11.40 22.02 -11.16
C ASP A 317 -10.66 20.68 -11.12
N ASN A 318 -11.16 19.76 -10.29
CA ASN A 318 -10.86 18.32 -10.28
C ASN A 318 -9.36 17.90 -10.30
N LYS A 319 -8.44 18.75 -9.81
CA LYS A 319 -6.98 18.52 -9.82
C LYS A 319 -6.59 17.18 -9.17
N PRO A 320 -6.11 16.16 -9.93
CA PRO A 320 -6.00 14.79 -9.43
C PRO A 320 -4.93 14.60 -8.34
N PHE A 321 -3.77 15.24 -8.48
CA PHE A 321 -2.66 15.16 -7.52
C PHE A 321 -2.09 16.57 -7.28
N ASP A 322 -1.88 16.99 -6.03
CA ASP A 322 -1.62 18.41 -5.75
C ASP A 322 -0.26 18.90 -6.23
N ASN A 323 0.80 18.09 -6.10
CA ASN A 323 2.14 18.42 -6.61
C ASN A 323 2.53 17.65 -7.88
N ALA A 324 1.90 16.50 -8.15
CA ALA A 324 2.31 15.55 -9.18
C ALA A 324 1.41 15.58 -10.45
N CYS A 325 0.89 16.76 -10.82
CA CYS A 325 0.23 16.94 -12.11
C CYS A 325 0.38 18.38 -12.62
N ARG A 326 0.34 18.53 -13.96
CA ARG A 326 0.52 19.82 -14.65
C ARG A 326 -0.69 20.12 -15.52
N TRP A 327 -1.25 21.33 -15.41
CA TRP A 327 -2.38 21.76 -16.24
C TRP A 327 -1.93 22.04 -17.67
N VAL A 328 -2.68 21.54 -18.66
CA VAL A 328 -2.49 21.90 -20.07
C VAL A 328 -3.86 22.18 -20.71
N PRO A 329 -4.11 23.40 -21.23
CA PRO A 329 -5.37 23.72 -21.89
C PRO A 329 -5.55 22.93 -23.18
N ALA A 330 -6.77 22.47 -23.43
CA ALA A 330 -7.11 21.71 -24.63
C ALA A 330 -7.16 22.62 -25.87
N GLN A 331 -6.93 22.04 -27.04
CA GLN A 331 -7.31 22.67 -28.31
C GLN A 331 -8.80 22.55 -28.61
N ASP A 332 -9.41 21.44 -28.19
CA ASP A 332 -10.70 21.00 -28.70
C ASP A 332 -11.88 21.45 -27.81
N ASN A 333 -12.75 22.28 -28.40
CA ASN A 333 -14.00 22.76 -27.81
C ASN A 333 -15.19 21.80 -28.05
N SER A 334 -14.98 20.60 -28.64
CA SER A 334 -16.05 19.63 -28.91
C SER A 334 -16.85 19.19 -27.67
N ILE A 335 -16.25 19.32 -26.47
CA ILE A 335 -16.86 18.95 -25.19
C ILE A 335 -17.13 20.23 -24.38
N ARG A 336 -18.40 20.50 -24.12
CA ARG A 336 -18.84 21.65 -23.31
C ARG A 336 -18.24 21.57 -21.90
N ASP A 337 -17.85 22.73 -21.37
CA ASP A 337 -17.30 22.90 -20.01
C ASP A 337 -16.02 22.10 -19.70
N MET A 338 -15.27 21.68 -20.74
CA MET A 338 -13.91 21.15 -20.63
C MET A 338 -12.92 22.21 -21.13
N GLY A 339 -11.97 22.65 -20.29
CA GLY A 339 -10.95 23.64 -20.67
C GLY A 339 -9.58 23.03 -20.94
N GLY A 340 -9.33 21.80 -20.50
CA GLY A 340 -8.01 21.19 -20.56
C GLY A 340 -7.90 19.88 -19.78
N TYR A 341 -6.66 19.44 -19.64
CA TYR A 341 -6.30 18.19 -18.98
C TYR A 341 -5.21 18.41 -17.93
N TRP A 342 -5.37 17.76 -16.79
CA TRP A 342 -4.29 17.55 -15.83
C TRP A 342 -3.42 16.38 -16.29
N LEU A 343 -2.19 16.68 -16.68
CA LEU A 343 -1.21 15.66 -17.08
C LEU A 343 -0.46 15.12 -15.87
N VAL A 344 -0.52 13.80 -15.68
CA VAL A 344 0.15 13.03 -14.62
C VAL A 344 1.20 12.14 -15.29
N TYR A 345 2.48 12.35 -15.00
CA TYR A 345 3.58 11.60 -15.61
C TYR A 345 3.97 10.41 -14.75
N VAL A 346 4.30 9.28 -15.38
CA VAL A 346 4.64 8.02 -14.71
C VAL A 346 5.86 7.40 -15.37
N SER A 347 6.89 7.12 -14.57
CA SER A 347 8.15 6.51 -15.01
C SER A 347 7.91 5.09 -15.53
N LEU A 348 8.18 4.83 -16.81
CA LEU A 348 8.15 3.47 -17.37
C LEU A 348 9.39 2.62 -17.00
N LYS A 349 10.27 3.15 -16.13
CA LYS A 349 11.41 2.44 -15.56
C LYS A 349 11.19 2.00 -14.11
N SER A 350 10.43 2.76 -13.33
CA SER A 350 10.20 2.51 -11.89
C SER A 350 8.73 2.37 -11.48
N GLY A 351 7.78 2.71 -12.35
CA GLY A 351 6.34 2.73 -12.03
C GLY A 351 5.88 3.94 -11.20
N GLU A 352 6.80 4.79 -10.76
CA GLU A 352 6.51 5.94 -9.90
C GLU A 352 5.91 7.11 -10.66
N ILE A 353 5.08 7.92 -9.97
CA ILE A 353 4.58 9.19 -10.49
C ILE A 353 5.71 10.24 -10.42
N VAL A 354 5.87 11.01 -11.49
CA VAL A 354 6.94 12.01 -11.67
C VAL A 354 6.34 13.42 -11.71
N VAL A 355 7.00 14.35 -11.02
CA VAL A 355 6.59 15.75 -10.79
C VAL A 355 7.03 16.67 -11.92
#